data_AF-A0A2M6WBQ0-F1
#
_entry.id   AF-A0A2M6WBQ0-F1
#
_cell.length_a   1.000
_cell.length_b   1.000
_cell.length_c   1.000
_cell.angle_alpha   90.00
_cell.angle_beta   90.00
_cell.angle_gamma   90.00
#
_symmetry.space_group_name_H-M   'P 1'
#
loop_
_entity.id
_entity.type
_entity.pdbx_description
1 polymer ?
#
loop_
_entity_poly.entity_id
_entity_poly.type
_entity_poly.pdbx_seq_one_letter_code
_entity_poly.pdbx_strand_id
1 'polypeptide(L)'
;MIKVLIAGAFDIIHPGHLHFIKQAKIQGDFLTIIVARDQSILKSKGRLPYYNENQRLGQLKKLKLADKVRLGNLGDHFEAVRQERPDIICLGYDQTNFFTDKIKAENLKIEVKLLESFKSDIFQSRRLRKAFEDPQAGFLLVNKDSGWTSHDVVAKLRSITKIRQIGHSGTLDPFATGLMVCGLGSATKMLGMTDILVKTYQAVVRLGAVSDTYDRTGEVKELKTEINISLKQLKAVLDNFVGRQEQLPPMYSAKKVQGKKLYDLARQGKEVERKSSQIEIYGFDKVKAEDDLVNFEVKCSSGTYIRTLANDLGQSLGTGALLQELKRIQIGNFKLKQAHKMSLLTKSNYRKYLISPEKVLQTLVSFARLNEIVGRG
;
A
#
# COMPACT_ATOMS: atom_id res chain seq x y z
N MET A 1 7.15 -12.45 33.53
CA MET A 1 7.68 -11.84 32.30
C MET A 1 7.70 -12.92 31.24
N ILE A 2 6.81 -12.84 30.27
CA ILE A 2 6.71 -13.78 29.14
C ILE A 2 7.78 -13.40 28.11
N LYS A 3 8.70 -14.31 27.82
CA LYS A 3 9.78 -14.13 26.85
C LYS A 3 9.38 -14.71 25.50
N VAL A 4 9.44 -13.86 24.49
CA VAL A 4 9.15 -14.21 23.09
C VAL A 4 10.45 -14.26 22.29
N LEU A 5 10.60 -15.26 21.46
CA LEU A 5 11.71 -15.38 20.51
C LEU A 5 11.20 -15.48 19.08
N ILE A 6 11.83 -14.71 18.19
CA ILE A 6 11.71 -14.89 16.73
C ILE A 6 13.08 -15.08 16.11
N ALA A 7 13.14 -15.86 15.03
CA ALA A 7 14.36 -16.07 14.27
C ALA A 7 14.11 -15.86 12.78
N GLY A 8 15.14 -15.41 12.06
CA GLY A 8 15.00 -15.23 10.62
C GLY A 8 16.23 -14.62 9.94
N ALA A 9 16.19 -14.62 8.61
CA ALA A 9 17.22 -13.97 7.81
C ALA A 9 17.12 -12.44 7.91
N PHE A 10 15.91 -11.85 7.87
CA PHE A 10 15.71 -10.40 7.92
C PHE A 10 16.64 -9.63 6.97
N ASP A 11 16.71 -10.07 5.70
CA ASP A 11 17.68 -9.57 4.71
C ASP A 11 17.46 -8.08 4.37
N ILE A 12 16.58 -7.79 3.43
CA ILE A 12 16.19 -6.41 3.12
C ILE A 12 14.98 -6.06 4.00
N ILE A 13 15.18 -5.22 5.02
CA ILE A 13 14.10 -4.83 5.95
C ILE A 13 12.99 -4.09 5.20
N HIS A 14 11.75 -4.58 5.33
CA HIS A 14 10.57 -4.09 4.64
C HIS A 14 9.35 -4.16 5.56
N PRO A 15 8.21 -3.51 5.24
CA PRO A 15 7.03 -3.49 6.10
C PRO A 15 6.54 -4.86 6.58
N GLY A 16 6.59 -5.91 5.73
CA GLY A 16 6.29 -7.28 6.17
C GLY A 16 7.10 -7.76 7.38
N HIS A 17 8.41 -7.46 7.44
CA HIS A 17 9.23 -7.78 8.64
C HIS A 17 8.78 -7.00 9.86
N LEU A 18 8.45 -5.70 9.71
CA LEU A 18 7.97 -4.87 10.81
C LEU A 18 6.65 -5.40 11.38
N HIS A 19 5.74 -5.85 10.51
CA HIS A 19 4.47 -6.42 10.92
C HIS A 19 4.67 -7.72 11.72
N PHE A 20 5.52 -8.62 11.22
CA PHE A 20 5.87 -9.87 11.93
C PHE A 20 6.48 -9.59 13.31
N ILE A 21 7.43 -8.65 13.41
CA ILE A 21 8.05 -8.27 14.68
C ILE A 21 7.01 -7.67 15.65
N LYS A 22 6.11 -6.79 15.17
CA LYS A 22 5.05 -6.19 15.99
C LYS A 22 4.07 -7.25 16.50
N GLN A 23 3.65 -8.21 15.66
CA GLN A 23 2.79 -9.31 16.09
C GLN A 23 3.47 -10.17 17.17
N ALA A 24 4.75 -10.50 16.99
CA ALA A 24 5.52 -11.27 17.98
C ALA A 24 5.64 -10.51 19.30
N LYS A 25 5.87 -9.19 19.26
CA LYS A 25 5.95 -8.36 20.46
C LYS A 25 4.67 -8.39 21.29
N ILE A 26 3.49 -8.48 20.67
CA ILE A 26 2.20 -8.54 21.38
C ILE A 26 2.04 -9.86 22.16
N GLN A 27 2.81 -10.90 21.85
CA GLN A 27 2.69 -12.20 22.51
C GLN A 27 3.32 -12.25 23.90
N GLY A 28 4.10 -11.25 24.34
CA GLY A 28 4.73 -11.27 25.65
C GLY A 28 5.44 -9.96 26.02
N ASP A 29 6.19 -10.00 27.12
CA ASP A 29 6.77 -8.82 27.76
C ASP A 29 8.18 -8.48 27.24
N PHE A 30 8.91 -9.47 26.74
CA PHE A 30 10.30 -9.32 26.30
C PHE A 30 10.55 -10.07 24.99
N LEU A 31 10.92 -9.34 23.93
CA LEU A 31 11.17 -9.89 22.61
C LEU A 31 12.67 -9.99 22.29
N THR A 32 13.14 -11.21 22.04
CA THR A 32 14.46 -11.48 21.45
C THR A 32 14.35 -11.83 19.97
N ILE A 33 15.14 -11.15 19.12
CA ILE A 33 15.30 -11.47 17.71
C ILE A 33 16.66 -12.15 17.47
N ILE A 34 16.62 -13.35 16.88
CA ILE A 34 17.80 -14.08 16.42
C ILE A 34 17.98 -13.90 14.91
N VAL A 35 19.10 -13.30 14.54
CA VAL A 35 19.48 -13.07 13.14
C VAL A 35 20.28 -14.27 12.64
N ALA A 36 19.76 -14.96 11.63
CA ALA A 36 20.43 -16.11 11.04
C ALA A 36 21.79 -15.72 10.44
N ARG A 37 22.80 -16.56 10.62
CA ARG A 37 24.16 -16.35 10.09
C ARG A 37 24.20 -16.45 8.57
N ASP A 38 25.11 -15.73 7.94
CA ASP A 38 25.26 -15.74 6.47
C ASP A 38 25.53 -17.16 5.95
N GLN A 39 26.39 -17.92 6.65
CA GLN A 39 26.69 -19.30 6.29
C GLN A 39 25.48 -20.23 6.44
N SER A 40 24.64 -20.04 7.47
CA SER A 40 23.40 -20.80 7.65
C SER A 40 22.38 -20.48 6.54
N ILE A 41 22.29 -19.23 6.11
CA ILE A 41 21.43 -18.81 5.00
C ILE A 41 21.95 -19.39 3.68
N LEU A 42 23.27 -19.37 3.44
CA LEU A 42 23.87 -19.97 2.25
C LEU A 42 23.56 -21.46 2.15
N LYS A 43 23.75 -22.22 3.24
CA LYS A 43 23.44 -23.66 3.30
C LYS A 43 21.96 -23.96 3.02
N SER A 44 21.04 -23.16 3.58
CA SER A 44 19.60 -23.41 3.48
C SER A 44 18.95 -22.86 2.21
N LYS A 45 19.44 -21.75 1.66
CA LYS A 45 18.81 -21.03 0.52
C LYS A 45 19.67 -21.03 -0.75
N GLY A 46 20.86 -21.63 -0.71
CA GLY A 46 21.77 -21.72 -1.85
C GLY A 46 22.37 -20.38 -2.29
N ARG A 47 22.22 -19.31 -1.49
CA ARG A 47 22.75 -17.97 -1.81
C ARG A 47 22.96 -17.14 -0.56
N LEU A 48 23.92 -16.20 -0.63
CA LEU A 48 24.11 -15.20 0.41
C LEU A 48 22.98 -14.15 0.41
N PRO A 49 22.63 -13.60 1.59
CA PRO A 49 21.74 -12.44 1.68
C PRO A 49 22.33 -11.21 0.96
N TYR A 50 21.49 -10.21 0.69
CA TYR A 50 21.94 -8.94 0.12
C TYR A 50 22.77 -8.13 1.11
N TYR A 51 22.31 -8.05 2.36
CA TYR A 51 23.09 -7.49 3.47
C TYR A 51 23.75 -8.60 4.29
N ASN A 52 25.01 -8.39 4.67
CA ASN A 52 25.69 -9.34 5.56
C ASN A 52 25.07 -9.35 6.96
N GLU A 53 25.40 -10.37 7.75
CA GLU A 53 24.81 -10.58 9.08
C GLU A 53 24.98 -9.40 10.04
N ASN A 54 26.11 -8.69 9.99
CA ASN A 54 26.35 -7.51 10.83
C ASN A 54 25.49 -6.32 10.41
N GLN A 55 25.32 -6.11 9.10
CA GLN A 55 24.42 -5.09 8.56
C GLN A 55 22.96 -5.39 8.93
N ARG A 56 22.50 -6.64 8.76
CA ARG A 56 21.14 -7.07 9.13
C ARG A 56 20.89 -6.90 10.63
N LEU A 57 21.84 -7.31 11.46
CA LEU A 57 21.81 -7.09 12.92
C LEU A 57 21.69 -5.59 13.26
N GLY A 58 22.54 -4.76 12.65
CA GLY A 58 22.55 -3.31 12.88
C GLY A 58 21.24 -2.63 12.46
N GLN A 59 20.66 -3.04 11.32
CA GLN A 59 19.38 -2.54 10.85
C GLN A 59 18.25 -2.88 11.81
N LEU A 60 18.17 -4.13 12.29
CA LEU A 60 17.16 -4.55 13.27
C LEU A 60 17.30 -3.81 14.61
N LYS A 61 18.52 -3.64 15.13
CA LYS A 61 18.76 -2.84 16.34
C LYS A 61 18.26 -1.40 16.19
N LYS A 62 18.48 -0.78 15.03
CA LYS A 62 18.01 0.59 14.73
C LYS A 62 16.49 0.72 14.69
N LEU A 63 15.74 -0.36 14.44
CA LEU A 63 14.28 -0.32 14.46
C LEU A 63 13.71 -0.08 15.87
N LYS A 64 14.45 -0.47 16.92
CA LYS A 64 14.01 -0.42 18.32
C LYS A 64 12.64 -1.08 18.54
N LEU A 65 12.40 -2.21 17.86
CA LEU A 65 11.15 -2.97 17.95
C LEU A 65 11.27 -4.23 18.82
N ALA A 66 12.47 -4.55 19.31
CA ALA A 66 12.73 -5.69 20.18
C ALA A 66 13.69 -5.29 21.30
N ASP A 67 13.58 -5.96 22.43
CA ASP A 67 14.36 -5.70 23.63
C ASP A 67 15.79 -6.23 23.46
N LYS A 68 15.95 -7.32 22.70
CA LYS A 68 17.25 -7.92 22.39
C LYS A 68 17.32 -8.36 20.93
N VAL A 69 18.46 -8.06 20.28
CA VAL A 69 18.74 -8.53 18.91
C VAL A 69 20.17 -9.06 18.88
N ARG A 70 20.35 -10.32 18.46
CA ARG A 70 21.66 -10.97 18.37
C ARG A 70 21.77 -11.91 17.18
N LEU A 71 22.99 -12.30 16.84
CA LEU A 71 23.25 -13.34 15.85
C LEU A 71 22.93 -14.72 16.44
N GLY A 72 22.49 -15.66 15.59
CA GLY A 72 22.47 -17.07 15.93
C GLY A 72 23.88 -17.67 15.99
N ASN A 73 23.97 -18.96 16.32
CA ASN A 73 25.24 -19.68 16.31
C ASN A 73 25.40 -20.51 15.03
N LEU A 74 26.66 -20.70 14.62
CA LEU A 74 27.05 -21.61 13.56
C LEU A 74 27.03 -23.03 14.10
N GLY A 75 26.40 -23.95 13.37
CA GLY A 75 26.35 -25.37 13.73
C GLY A 75 25.27 -25.74 14.75
N ASP A 76 24.83 -24.81 15.61
CA ASP A 76 23.75 -25.05 16.58
C ASP A 76 22.63 -24.00 16.46
N HIS A 77 21.51 -24.40 15.86
CA HIS A 77 20.33 -23.55 15.70
C HIS A 77 19.54 -23.37 16.99
N PHE A 78 19.70 -24.26 17.98
CA PHE A 78 18.93 -24.28 19.22
C PHE A 78 19.68 -23.72 20.42
N GLU A 79 20.99 -23.51 20.34
CA GLU A 79 21.75 -22.84 21.40
C GLU A 79 21.09 -21.51 21.79
N ALA A 80 20.65 -20.74 20.80
CA ALA A 80 19.98 -19.48 21.04
C ALA A 80 18.69 -19.66 21.86
N VAL A 81 17.93 -20.72 21.58
CA VAL A 81 16.71 -21.07 22.32
C VAL A 81 17.06 -21.50 23.75
N ARG A 82 18.07 -22.36 23.93
CA ARG A 82 18.53 -22.82 25.25
C ARG A 82 19.04 -21.69 26.15
N GLN A 83 19.73 -20.71 25.57
CA GLN A 83 20.26 -19.56 26.29
C GLN A 83 19.19 -18.51 26.63
N GLU A 84 18.28 -18.20 25.70
CA GLU A 84 17.23 -17.20 25.96
C GLU A 84 16.11 -17.74 26.85
N ARG A 85 15.90 -19.07 26.82
CA ARG A 85 14.80 -19.78 27.50
C ARG A 85 13.45 -19.07 27.26
N PRO A 86 13.00 -18.95 25.99
CA PRO A 86 11.74 -18.29 25.68
C PRO A 86 10.55 -19.15 26.14
N ASP A 87 9.48 -18.48 26.55
CA ASP A 87 8.19 -19.13 26.81
C ASP A 87 7.45 -19.37 25.49
N ILE A 88 7.61 -18.46 24.52
CA ILE A 88 6.95 -18.49 23.21
C ILE A 88 7.96 -18.32 22.07
N ILE A 89 7.87 -19.16 21.05
CA ILE A 89 8.55 -18.96 19.76
C ILE A 89 7.51 -18.63 18.70
N CYS A 90 7.66 -17.46 18.07
CA CYS A 90 6.82 -17.06 16.95
C CYS A 90 7.49 -17.39 15.62
N LEU A 91 6.79 -18.15 14.78
CA LEU A 91 7.24 -18.56 13.46
C LEU A 91 6.51 -17.78 12.38
N GLY A 92 7.23 -17.47 11.30
CA GLY A 92 6.62 -16.98 10.06
C GLY A 92 5.92 -18.11 9.31
N TYR A 93 5.00 -17.76 8.41
CA TYR A 93 4.26 -18.69 7.56
C TYR A 93 5.14 -19.65 6.73
N ASP A 94 6.40 -19.30 6.49
CA ASP A 94 7.37 -20.09 5.72
C ASP A 94 8.26 -21.00 6.58
N GLN A 95 8.02 -21.08 7.90
CA GLN A 95 8.92 -21.74 8.87
C GLN A 95 8.29 -22.93 9.62
N THR A 96 7.05 -23.31 9.31
CA THR A 96 6.22 -24.23 10.09
C THR A 96 6.77 -25.65 10.23
N ASN A 97 7.28 -26.26 9.18
CA ASN A 97 7.59 -27.70 9.22
C ASN A 97 8.95 -28.01 9.85
N PHE A 98 9.96 -27.16 9.65
CA PHE A 98 11.34 -27.50 10.08
C PHE A 98 11.58 -27.27 11.58
N PHE A 99 10.88 -26.30 12.18
CA PHE A 99 11.20 -25.84 13.53
C PHE A 99 10.43 -26.60 14.60
N THR A 100 9.15 -26.89 14.34
CA THR A 100 8.23 -27.53 15.30
C THR A 100 8.64 -28.97 15.63
N ASP A 101 9.05 -29.74 14.61
CA ASP A 101 9.48 -31.13 14.79
C ASP A 101 10.79 -31.24 15.59
N LYS A 102 11.70 -30.28 15.40
CA LYS A 102 12.98 -30.23 16.13
C LYS A 102 12.84 -29.75 17.57
N ILE A 103 11.95 -28.81 17.86
CA ILE A 103 11.64 -28.41 19.25
C ILE A 103 11.11 -29.60 20.04
N LYS A 104 10.21 -30.39 19.45
CA LYS A 104 9.68 -31.61 20.07
C LYS A 104 10.79 -32.63 20.33
N ALA A 105 11.70 -32.82 19.36
CA ALA A 105 12.84 -33.74 19.50
C ALA A 105 13.80 -33.35 20.66
N GLU A 106 13.92 -32.06 20.96
CA GLU A 106 14.75 -31.54 22.07
C GLU A 106 14.01 -31.54 23.43
N ASN A 107 12.76 -32.01 23.49
CA ASN A 107 11.92 -32.06 24.69
C ASN A 107 11.77 -30.70 25.41
N LEU A 108 11.79 -29.60 24.64
CA LEU A 108 11.65 -28.25 25.18
C LEU A 108 10.16 -27.90 25.38
N LYS A 109 9.78 -27.52 26.60
CA LYS A 109 8.42 -27.03 26.92
C LYS A 109 8.26 -25.56 26.50
N ILE A 110 8.09 -25.32 25.20
CA ILE A 110 7.97 -23.98 24.61
C ILE A 110 6.70 -23.92 23.76
N GLU A 111 5.91 -22.86 23.92
CA GLU A 111 4.75 -22.63 23.06
C GLU A 111 5.20 -22.14 21.68
N VAL A 112 4.72 -22.76 20.60
CA VAL A 112 5.03 -22.34 19.23
C VAL A 112 3.80 -21.70 18.61
N LYS A 113 3.91 -20.42 18.22
CA LYS A 113 2.83 -19.67 17.57
C LYS A 113 3.17 -19.37 16.12
N LEU A 114 2.29 -19.76 15.21
CA LEU A 114 2.38 -19.35 13.81
C LEU A 114 1.72 -17.98 13.64
N LEU A 115 2.49 -17.02 13.16
CA LEU A 115 2.00 -15.66 12.91
C LEU A 115 1.55 -15.50 11.47
N GLU A 116 0.47 -14.75 11.28
CA GLU A 116 -0.10 -14.52 9.95
C GLU A 116 0.84 -13.73 9.04
N SER A 117 0.91 -14.14 7.78
CA SER A 117 1.71 -13.43 6.79
C SER A 117 1.04 -12.10 6.42
N PHE A 118 1.83 -11.03 6.36
CA PHE A 118 1.33 -9.73 5.93
C PHE A 118 1.65 -9.47 4.46
N LYS A 119 0.65 -9.61 3.57
CA LYS A 119 0.74 -9.37 2.12
C LYS A 119 2.05 -9.97 1.54
N SER A 120 2.27 -11.26 1.78
CA SER A 120 3.50 -11.99 1.43
C SER A 120 3.79 -12.06 -0.07
N ASP A 121 2.76 -11.84 -0.90
CA ASP A 121 2.87 -11.66 -2.35
C ASP A 121 3.48 -10.31 -2.74
N ILE A 122 3.35 -9.28 -1.87
CA ILE A 122 3.88 -7.93 -2.05
C ILE A 122 5.27 -7.79 -1.44
N PHE A 123 5.43 -8.20 -0.19
CA PHE A 123 6.64 -7.98 0.60
C PHE A 123 7.64 -9.13 0.49
N GLN A 124 8.45 -9.12 -0.58
CA GLN A 124 9.42 -10.17 -0.87
C GLN A 124 10.83 -9.61 -1.07
N SER A 125 11.78 -10.03 -0.22
CA SER A 125 13.20 -9.66 -0.35
C SER A 125 13.80 -10.01 -1.72
N ARG A 126 13.34 -11.08 -2.38
CA ARG A 126 13.79 -11.43 -3.74
C ARG A 126 13.40 -10.37 -4.77
N ARG A 127 12.21 -9.76 -4.64
CA ARG A 127 11.75 -8.69 -5.55
C ARG A 127 12.51 -7.40 -5.30
N LEU A 128 12.75 -7.07 -4.03
CA LEU A 128 13.56 -5.91 -3.62
C LEU A 128 14.99 -6.01 -4.13
N ARG A 129 15.64 -7.16 -3.95
CA ARG A 129 16.99 -7.40 -4.46
C ARG A 129 17.11 -7.15 -5.95
N LYS A 130 16.18 -7.66 -6.76
CA LYS A 130 16.15 -7.40 -8.20
C LYS A 130 15.97 -5.91 -8.54
N ALA A 131 15.28 -5.14 -7.70
CA ALA A 131 15.15 -3.70 -7.91
C ALA A 131 16.45 -2.97 -7.54
N PHE A 132 17.14 -3.38 -6.47
CA PHE A 132 18.36 -2.73 -5.98
C PHE A 132 19.56 -3.00 -6.91
N GLU A 133 19.59 -4.18 -7.52
CA GLU A 133 20.67 -4.61 -8.43
C GLU A 133 20.48 -4.09 -9.88
N ASP A 134 19.34 -3.47 -10.21
CA ASP A 134 19.04 -3.00 -11.56
C ASP A 134 19.42 -1.51 -11.72
N PRO A 135 20.41 -1.16 -12.56
CA PRO A 135 20.86 0.22 -12.72
C PRO A 135 19.84 1.13 -13.42
N GLN A 136 18.79 0.55 -14.02
CA GLN A 136 17.68 1.30 -14.61
C GLN A 136 16.50 1.44 -13.65
N ALA A 137 16.54 0.80 -12.48
CA ALA A 137 15.46 0.83 -11.52
C ALA A 137 15.38 2.17 -10.79
N GLY A 138 14.17 2.71 -10.73
CA GLY A 138 13.89 3.91 -9.97
C GLY A 138 12.42 4.26 -10.03
N PHE A 139 12.05 5.27 -9.24
CA PHE A 139 10.69 5.78 -9.19
C PHE A 139 10.63 7.22 -9.65
N LEU A 140 9.58 7.55 -10.39
CA LEU A 140 9.18 8.92 -10.68
C LEU A 140 7.83 9.20 -10.03
N LEU A 141 7.75 10.32 -9.33
CA LEU A 141 6.49 10.87 -8.87
C LEU A 141 5.98 11.83 -9.95
N VAL A 142 4.84 11.50 -10.54
CA VAL A 142 4.26 12.26 -11.66
C VAL A 142 2.98 12.94 -11.21
N ASN A 143 2.84 14.23 -11.55
CA ASN A 143 1.59 14.96 -11.45
C ASN A 143 0.83 14.76 -12.77
N LYS A 144 -0.10 13.81 -12.80
CA LYS A 144 -0.91 13.49 -13.97
C LYS A 144 -1.83 14.66 -14.32
N ASP A 145 -1.83 15.04 -15.58
CA ASP A 145 -2.74 16.03 -16.13
C ASP A 145 -4.15 15.46 -16.36
N SER A 146 -5.14 16.34 -16.42
CA SER A 146 -6.51 15.96 -16.79
C SER A 146 -6.55 15.53 -18.25
N GLY A 147 -7.45 14.61 -18.59
CA GLY A 147 -7.58 14.01 -19.92
C GLY A 147 -6.63 12.85 -20.19
N TRP A 148 -5.52 12.75 -19.46
CA TRP A 148 -4.57 11.64 -19.63
C TRP A 148 -5.04 10.39 -18.86
N THR A 149 -5.02 9.22 -19.50
CA THR A 149 -5.11 7.97 -18.75
C THR A 149 -3.81 7.73 -17.97
N SER A 150 -3.88 6.89 -16.94
CA SER A 150 -2.67 6.43 -16.24
C SER A 150 -1.70 5.68 -17.15
N HIS A 151 -2.20 5.06 -18.23
CA HIS A 151 -1.37 4.34 -19.21
C HIS A 151 -0.68 5.31 -20.19
N ASP A 152 -1.29 6.44 -20.52
CA ASP A 152 -0.67 7.48 -21.36
C ASP A 152 0.58 8.06 -20.69
N VAL A 153 0.51 8.29 -19.37
CA VAL A 153 1.69 8.69 -18.58
C VAL A 153 2.82 7.67 -18.73
N VAL A 154 2.51 6.38 -18.58
CA VAL A 154 3.49 5.31 -18.74
C VAL A 154 4.05 5.27 -20.16
N ALA A 155 3.20 5.39 -21.18
CA ALA A 155 3.62 5.40 -22.59
C ALA A 155 4.56 6.57 -22.89
N LYS A 156 4.23 7.77 -22.39
CA LYS A 156 5.08 8.95 -22.53
C LYS A 156 6.41 8.79 -21.79
N LEU A 157 6.41 8.23 -20.58
CA LEU A 157 7.65 7.91 -19.85
C LEU A 157 8.50 6.89 -20.61
N ARG A 158 7.93 5.87 -21.25
CA ARG A 158 8.70 4.94 -22.10
C ARG A 158 9.37 5.67 -23.26
N SER A 159 8.66 6.60 -23.89
CA SER A 159 9.22 7.43 -24.97
C SER A 159 10.38 8.32 -24.50
N ILE A 160 10.26 8.92 -23.31
CA ILE A 160 11.29 9.79 -22.71
C ILE A 160 12.52 8.99 -22.27
N THR A 161 12.31 7.92 -21.51
CA THR A 161 13.37 7.19 -20.79
C THR A 161 14.02 6.11 -21.63
N LYS A 162 13.33 5.63 -22.67
CA LYS A 162 13.66 4.44 -23.47
C LYS A 162 13.67 3.12 -22.69
N ILE A 163 13.15 3.12 -21.46
CA ILE A 163 13.00 1.93 -20.64
C ILE A 163 11.66 1.27 -20.98
N ARG A 164 11.68 -0.02 -21.36
CA ARG A 164 10.45 -0.77 -21.71
C ARG A 164 9.60 -1.09 -20.48
N GLN A 165 10.25 -1.59 -19.42
CA GLN A 165 9.58 -1.98 -18.18
C GLN A 165 9.26 -0.73 -17.36
N ILE A 166 8.04 -0.22 -17.52
CA ILE A 166 7.48 0.87 -16.71
C ILE A 166 6.06 0.52 -16.33
N GLY A 167 5.71 0.78 -15.08
CA GLY A 167 4.36 0.63 -14.53
C GLY A 167 4.04 1.75 -13.53
N HIS A 168 2.82 1.74 -13.00
CA HIS A 168 2.38 2.68 -11.97
C HIS A 168 1.64 1.95 -10.84
N SER A 169 1.45 2.63 -9.71
CA SER A 169 0.58 2.18 -8.62
C SER A 169 -0.57 3.15 -8.42
N GLY A 170 -1.77 2.62 -8.16
CA GLY A 170 -3.02 3.35 -8.05
C GLY A 170 -3.42 4.06 -9.34
N THR A 171 -4.29 3.44 -10.15
CA THR A 171 -4.88 4.11 -11.32
C THR A 171 -5.59 5.40 -10.90
N LEU A 172 -5.43 6.46 -11.70
CA LEU A 172 -6.28 7.65 -11.68
C LEU A 172 -7.15 7.66 -12.92
N ASP A 173 -8.40 8.04 -12.74
CA ASP A 173 -9.36 8.26 -13.82
C ASP A 173 -8.84 9.36 -14.78
N PRO A 174 -9.25 9.36 -16.06
CA PRO A 174 -8.74 10.32 -17.03
C PRO A 174 -8.97 11.78 -16.63
N PHE A 175 -10.16 12.12 -16.13
CA PHE A 175 -10.50 13.47 -15.70
C PHE A 175 -9.82 13.90 -14.38
N ALA A 176 -9.37 12.93 -13.59
CA ALA A 176 -8.70 13.20 -12.32
C ALA A 176 -7.28 13.72 -12.56
N THR A 177 -6.71 14.45 -11.60
CA THR A 177 -5.33 14.95 -11.64
C THR A 177 -4.51 14.47 -10.45
N GLY A 178 -3.22 14.75 -10.46
CA GLY A 178 -2.39 14.66 -9.28
C GLY A 178 -1.48 13.43 -9.24
N LEU A 179 -1.15 12.99 -8.03
CA LEU A 179 0.02 12.18 -7.75
C LEU A 179 -0.12 10.76 -8.30
N MET A 180 0.85 10.35 -9.10
CA MET A 180 1.10 8.98 -9.52
C MET A 180 2.52 8.56 -9.14
N VAL A 181 2.67 7.33 -8.64
CA VAL A 181 3.98 6.71 -8.42
C VAL A 181 4.25 5.77 -9.59
N CYS A 182 5.25 6.08 -10.39
CA CYS A 182 5.69 5.30 -11.54
C CYS A 182 7.00 4.58 -11.24
N GLY A 183 7.05 3.27 -11.47
CA GLY A 183 8.27 2.46 -11.31
C GLY A 183 8.89 2.16 -12.68
N LEU A 184 10.20 2.34 -12.79
CA LEU A 184 11.00 2.09 -13.99
C LEU A 184 11.90 0.88 -13.75
N GLY A 185 12.16 0.07 -14.78
CA GLY A 185 12.95 -1.15 -14.68
C GLY A 185 12.39 -2.11 -13.63
N SER A 186 13.28 -2.77 -12.90
CA SER A 186 12.92 -3.70 -11.83
C SER A 186 12.24 -3.05 -10.63
N ALA A 187 12.23 -1.71 -10.50
CA ALA A 187 11.44 -1.02 -9.47
C ALA A 187 9.93 -1.28 -9.61
N THR A 188 9.46 -1.66 -10.81
CA THR A 188 8.08 -2.10 -11.03
C THR A 188 7.65 -3.25 -10.11
N LYS A 189 8.59 -4.09 -9.67
CA LYS A 189 8.34 -5.22 -8.76
C LYS A 189 7.96 -4.79 -7.33
N MET A 190 8.16 -3.52 -6.99
CA MET A 190 7.83 -2.95 -5.69
C MET A 190 6.54 -2.10 -5.72
N LEU A 191 5.90 -1.91 -6.89
CA LEU A 191 4.71 -1.07 -7.02
C LEU A 191 3.53 -1.55 -6.16
N GLY A 192 3.42 -2.85 -5.88
CA GLY A 192 2.42 -3.37 -4.94
C GLY A 192 2.56 -2.78 -3.53
N MET A 193 3.78 -2.43 -3.10
CA MET A 193 4.03 -1.86 -1.78
C MET A 193 3.50 -0.43 -1.67
N THR A 194 3.49 0.33 -2.77
CA THR A 194 2.93 1.69 -2.82
C THR A 194 1.42 1.67 -3.10
N ASP A 195 0.95 0.64 -3.80
CA ASP A 195 -0.46 0.46 -4.17
C ASP A 195 -1.38 0.19 -2.97
N ILE A 196 -0.86 -0.38 -1.88
CA ILE A 196 -1.64 -0.64 -0.65
C ILE A 196 -1.62 0.50 0.37
N LEU A 197 -0.85 1.56 0.13
CA LEU A 197 -0.78 2.69 1.07
C LEU A 197 -2.12 3.42 1.17
N VAL A 198 -2.34 4.19 2.23
CA VAL A 198 -3.49 5.11 2.28
C VAL A 198 -3.34 6.21 1.22
N LYS A 199 -4.46 6.76 0.74
CA LYS A 199 -4.50 7.85 -0.23
C LYS A 199 -5.28 9.03 0.33
N THR A 200 -4.87 10.23 -0.08
CA THR A 200 -5.62 11.45 0.20
C THR A 200 -5.97 12.14 -1.10
N TYR A 201 -7.24 12.52 -1.23
CA TYR A 201 -7.79 13.20 -2.39
C TYR A 201 -8.40 14.54 -1.99
N GLN A 202 -8.29 15.52 -2.87
CA GLN A 202 -9.18 16.68 -2.91
C GLN A 202 -10.29 16.34 -3.91
N ALA A 203 -11.54 16.43 -3.46
CA ALA A 203 -12.71 16.11 -4.25
C ALA A 203 -13.67 17.30 -4.29
N VAL A 204 -14.27 17.50 -5.46
CA VAL A 204 -15.39 18.43 -5.67
C VAL A 204 -16.57 17.61 -6.16
N VAL A 205 -17.64 17.61 -5.40
CA VAL A 205 -18.88 16.88 -5.66
C VAL A 205 -19.95 17.88 -6.05
N ARG A 206 -20.65 17.62 -7.16
CA ARG A 206 -21.77 18.44 -7.62
C ARG A 206 -23.07 17.76 -7.22
N LEU A 207 -23.86 18.42 -6.39
CA LEU A 207 -25.19 18.00 -5.95
C LEU A 207 -26.23 18.33 -7.04
N GLY A 208 -27.39 17.66 -7.00
CA GLY A 208 -28.49 17.92 -7.94
C GLY A 208 -28.26 17.39 -9.35
N ALA A 209 -27.21 16.61 -9.58
CA ALA A 209 -26.94 15.94 -10.84
C ALA A 209 -26.41 14.53 -10.61
N VAL A 210 -26.72 13.60 -11.52
CA VAL A 210 -26.21 12.23 -11.50
C VAL A 210 -25.68 11.85 -12.89
N SER A 211 -24.81 10.85 -12.96
CA SER A 211 -24.35 10.29 -14.23
C SER A 211 -24.11 8.78 -14.12
N ASP A 212 -24.09 8.09 -15.26
CA ASP A 212 -23.83 6.66 -15.34
C ASP A 212 -22.40 6.26 -14.92
N THR A 213 -21.44 7.19 -15.02
CA THR A 213 -20.05 7.00 -14.58
C THR A 213 -19.78 7.47 -13.13
N TYR A 214 -20.77 8.09 -12.49
CA TYR A 214 -20.67 8.82 -11.21
C TYR A 214 -19.64 9.97 -11.23
N ASP A 215 -19.29 10.46 -12.40
CA ASP A 215 -18.45 11.62 -12.62
C ASP A 215 -18.95 12.47 -13.80
N ARG A 216 -18.36 13.64 -13.98
CA ARG A 216 -18.74 14.58 -15.05
C ARG A 216 -18.47 14.12 -16.49
N THR A 217 -17.90 12.94 -16.70
CA THR A 217 -17.56 12.43 -18.05
C THR A 217 -18.58 11.46 -18.63
N GLY A 218 -19.54 11.02 -17.82
CA GLY A 218 -20.67 10.20 -18.25
C GLY A 218 -21.81 11.00 -18.85
N GLU A 219 -22.93 10.34 -19.07
CA GLU A 219 -24.19 10.97 -19.45
C GLU A 219 -24.81 11.64 -18.22
N VAL A 220 -24.74 12.97 -18.16
CA VAL A 220 -25.21 13.74 -17.00
C VAL A 220 -26.72 13.98 -17.11
N LYS A 221 -27.44 13.67 -16.02
CA LYS A 221 -28.84 14.00 -15.82
C LYS A 221 -28.98 14.97 -14.66
N GLU A 222 -29.46 16.17 -14.96
CA GLU A 222 -29.84 17.17 -13.96
C GLU A 222 -31.12 16.74 -13.24
N LEU A 223 -31.14 16.94 -11.92
CA LEU A 223 -32.28 16.65 -11.06
C LEU A 223 -32.92 17.96 -10.62
N LYS A 224 -34.26 18.01 -10.66
CA LYS A 224 -35.04 19.15 -10.16
C LYS A 224 -35.17 19.08 -8.65
N THR A 225 -34.05 19.07 -7.94
CA THR A 225 -34.00 18.99 -6.48
C THR A 225 -33.55 20.32 -5.90
N GLU A 226 -34.23 20.79 -4.86
CA GLU A 226 -33.80 21.97 -4.12
C GLU A 226 -32.56 21.63 -3.30
N ILE A 227 -31.47 22.39 -3.51
CA ILE A 227 -30.21 22.19 -2.80
C ILE A 227 -30.14 23.21 -1.68
N ASN A 228 -30.57 22.80 -0.48
CA ASN A 228 -30.47 23.60 0.73
C ASN A 228 -29.77 22.80 1.84
N ILE A 229 -28.46 22.58 1.66
CA ILE A 229 -27.65 21.77 2.58
C ILE A 229 -26.74 22.66 3.39
N SER A 230 -27.01 22.77 4.70
CA SER A 230 -26.12 23.49 5.61
C SER A 230 -24.79 22.74 5.79
N LEU A 231 -23.69 23.47 6.06
CA LEU A 231 -22.39 22.86 6.36
C LEU A 231 -22.46 21.89 7.56
N LYS A 232 -23.34 22.17 8.53
CA LYS A 232 -23.57 21.29 9.70
C LYS A 232 -24.19 19.96 9.27
N GLN A 233 -25.22 19.99 8.43
CA GLN A 233 -25.85 18.80 7.88
C GLN A 233 -24.88 18.00 7.02
N LEU A 234 -24.12 18.67 6.15
CA LEU A 234 -23.11 18.01 5.33
C LEU A 234 -22.07 17.27 6.18
N LYS A 235 -21.54 17.91 7.22
CA LYS A 235 -20.57 17.26 8.12
C LYS A 235 -21.18 16.05 8.83
N ALA A 236 -22.40 16.17 9.34
CA ALA A 236 -23.09 15.05 9.99
C ALA A 236 -23.29 13.85 9.05
N VAL A 237 -23.59 14.10 7.76
CA VAL A 237 -23.69 13.04 6.76
C VAL A 237 -22.32 12.43 6.43
N LEU A 238 -21.28 13.26 6.27
CA LEU A 238 -19.91 12.79 6.03
C LEU A 238 -19.36 11.93 7.17
N ASP A 239 -19.70 12.25 8.41
CA ASP A 239 -19.26 11.48 9.59
C ASP A 239 -19.77 10.03 9.54
N ASN A 240 -20.93 9.77 8.94
CA ASN A 240 -21.46 8.41 8.76
C ASN A 240 -20.64 7.56 7.79
N PHE A 241 -19.84 8.18 6.92
CA PHE A 241 -18.93 7.45 6.02
C PHE A 241 -17.59 7.14 6.69
N VAL A 242 -17.27 7.73 7.84
CA VAL A 242 -15.97 7.49 8.51
C VAL A 242 -15.95 6.08 9.11
N GLY A 243 -14.87 5.36 8.87
CA GLY A 243 -14.67 3.98 9.33
C GLY A 243 -14.69 2.95 8.21
N ARG A 244 -14.78 1.68 8.62
CA ARG A 244 -14.80 0.53 7.72
C ARG A 244 -16.19 0.34 7.14
N GLN A 245 -16.25 0.11 5.84
CA GLN A 245 -17.50 -0.11 5.15
C GLN A 245 -17.31 -0.91 3.86
N GLU A 246 -18.41 -1.42 3.34
CA GLU A 246 -18.44 -2.05 2.02
C GLU A 246 -18.76 -1.00 0.96
N GLN A 247 -18.01 -1.03 -0.13
CA GLN A 247 -18.27 -0.19 -1.28
C GLN A 247 -18.41 -1.03 -2.53
N LEU A 248 -19.49 -0.80 -3.27
CA LEU A 248 -19.68 -1.38 -4.60
C LEU A 248 -18.84 -0.59 -5.61
N PRO A 249 -17.85 -1.22 -6.28
CA PRO A 249 -17.07 -0.54 -7.31
C PRO A 249 -17.96 -0.05 -8.46
N PRO A 250 -17.67 1.09 -9.12
CA PRO A 250 -18.41 1.52 -10.31
C PRO A 250 -18.18 0.57 -11.50
N MET A 251 -19.14 0.49 -12.42
CA MET A 251 -19.02 -0.29 -13.66
C MET A 251 -17.82 0.17 -14.50
N TYR A 252 -17.60 1.48 -14.58
CA TYR A 252 -16.42 2.06 -15.23
C TYR A 252 -15.20 2.01 -14.30
N SER A 253 -14.65 0.83 -14.06
CA SER A 253 -13.44 0.64 -13.24
C SER A 253 -12.45 -0.36 -13.83
N ALA A 254 -11.20 -0.27 -13.38
CA ALA A 254 -10.12 -1.18 -13.80
C ALA A 254 -10.16 -2.55 -13.07
N LYS A 255 -11.10 -2.77 -12.13
CA LYS A 255 -11.26 -4.05 -11.43
C LYS A 255 -11.60 -5.14 -12.44
N LYS A 256 -11.08 -6.35 -12.24
CA LYS A 256 -11.34 -7.48 -13.13
C LYS A 256 -12.43 -8.39 -12.57
N VAL A 257 -13.35 -8.82 -13.43
CA VAL A 257 -14.32 -9.89 -13.16
C VAL A 257 -14.14 -10.93 -14.25
N GLN A 258 -13.93 -12.20 -13.85
CA GLN A 258 -13.65 -13.32 -14.77
C GLN A 258 -12.52 -13.01 -15.78
N GLY A 259 -11.46 -12.32 -15.31
CA GLY A 259 -10.28 -11.97 -16.13
C GLY A 259 -10.41 -10.71 -17.00
N LYS A 260 -11.62 -10.18 -17.23
CA LYS A 260 -11.87 -8.96 -18.02
C LYS A 260 -12.04 -7.74 -17.10
N LYS A 261 -11.59 -6.54 -17.53
CA LYS A 261 -11.77 -5.31 -16.74
C LYS A 261 -13.22 -4.81 -16.87
N LEU A 262 -13.78 -4.27 -15.79
CA LEU A 262 -15.18 -3.82 -15.77
C LEU A 262 -15.44 -2.70 -16.79
N TYR A 263 -14.52 -1.76 -16.99
CA TYR A 263 -14.74 -0.70 -17.99
C TYR A 263 -14.80 -1.24 -19.43
N ASP A 264 -14.12 -2.35 -19.75
CA ASP A 264 -14.20 -2.97 -21.07
C ASP A 264 -15.59 -3.57 -21.31
N LEU A 265 -16.24 -4.07 -20.24
CA LEU A 265 -17.60 -4.62 -20.26
C LEU A 265 -18.66 -3.52 -20.28
N ALA A 266 -18.47 -2.46 -19.50
CA ALA A 266 -19.37 -1.29 -19.48
C ALA A 266 -19.49 -0.64 -20.86
N ARG A 267 -18.36 -0.47 -21.58
CA ARG A 267 -18.34 0.03 -22.96
C ARG A 267 -19.06 -0.86 -23.97
N GLN A 268 -19.31 -2.13 -23.62
CA GLN A 268 -20.09 -3.07 -24.43
C GLN A 268 -21.57 -3.08 -24.02
N GLY A 269 -22.01 -2.17 -23.13
CA GLY A 269 -23.36 -2.13 -22.59
C GLY A 269 -23.69 -3.30 -21.65
N LYS A 270 -22.67 -4.05 -21.18
CA LYS A 270 -22.88 -5.23 -20.33
C LYS A 270 -22.77 -4.84 -18.86
N GLU A 271 -23.87 -4.93 -18.14
CA GLU A 271 -23.86 -4.89 -16.68
C GLU A 271 -23.49 -6.26 -16.12
N VAL A 272 -22.63 -6.27 -15.10
CA VAL A 272 -22.18 -7.49 -14.44
C VAL A 272 -22.31 -7.29 -12.93
N GLU A 273 -22.72 -8.35 -12.24
CA GLU A 273 -22.75 -8.38 -10.77
C GLU A 273 -21.34 -8.14 -10.21
N ARG A 274 -21.22 -7.14 -9.33
CA ARG A 274 -19.95 -6.70 -8.75
C ARG A 274 -19.94 -7.07 -7.28
N LYS A 275 -18.89 -7.76 -6.83
CA LYS A 275 -18.67 -7.97 -5.40
C LYS A 275 -18.18 -6.67 -4.74
N SER A 276 -18.85 -6.28 -3.66
CA SER A 276 -18.41 -5.22 -2.76
C SER A 276 -16.96 -5.44 -2.32
N SER A 277 -16.23 -4.34 -2.17
CA SER A 277 -14.89 -4.33 -1.61
C SER A 277 -14.94 -3.69 -0.22
N GLN A 278 -14.26 -4.27 0.76
CA GLN A 278 -14.03 -3.62 2.05
C GLN A 278 -13.10 -2.42 1.84
N ILE A 279 -13.54 -1.25 2.32
CA ILE A 279 -12.79 0.01 2.29
C ILE A 279 -12.78 0.62 3.70
N GLU A 280 -11.97 1.66 3.88
CA GLU A 280 -11.95 2.42 5.12
C GLU A 280 -11.74 3.90 4.79
N ILE A 281 -12.65 4.74 5.27
CA ILE A 281 -12.50 6.19 5.23
C ILE A 281 -11.94 6.62 6.58
N TYR A 282 -10.75 7.22 6.58
CA TYR A 282 -10.08 7.65 7.80
C TYR A 282 -10.59 9.01 8.29
N GLY A 283 -11.20 9.81 7.42
CA GLY A 283 -11.74 11.10 7.77
C GLY A 283 -11.80 12.08 6.60
N PHE A 284 -12.48 13.18 6.86
CA PHE A 284 -12.65 14.31 5.95
C PHE A 284 -12.08 15.59 6.58
N ASP A 285 -11.38 16.38 5.76
CA ASP A 285 -10.80 17.66 6.15
C ASP A 285 -11.23 18.75 5.15
N LYS A 286 -11.11 20.03 5.55
CA LYS A 286 -11.38 21.19 4.69
C LYS A 286 -12.74 21.16 3.98
N VAL A 287 -13.76 20.66 4.67
CA VAL A 287 -15.13 20.56 4.15
C VAL A 287 -15.70 21.95 3.92
N LYS A 288 -16.19 22.22 2.71
CA LYS A 288 -16.90 23.44 2.32
C LYS A 288 -18.11 23.08 1.46
N ALA A 289 -19.15 23.90 1.52
CA ALA A 289 -20.33 23.83 0.66
C ALA A 289 -20.63 25.23 0.14
N GLU A 290 -20.71 25.37 -1.18
CA GLU A 290 -21.02 26.62 -1.89
C GLU A 290 -21.97 26.25 -3.04
N ASP A 291 -23.20 26.77 -3.01
CA ASP A 291 -24.27 26.44 -3.95
C ASP A 291 -24.50 24.92 -4.11
N ASP A 292 -24.36 24.38 -5.32
CA ASP A 292 -24.47 22.96 -5.64
C ASP A 292 -23.13 22.20 -5.48
N LEU A 293 -22.06 22.85 -5.01
CA LEU A 293 -20.73 22.27 -4.92
C LEU A 293 -20.30 22.00 -3.48
N VAL A 294 -19.88 20.76 -3.25
CA VAL A 294 -19.30 20.29 -2.01
C VAL A 294 -17.82 19.97 -2.22
N ASN A 295 -16.96 20.57 -1.41
CA ASN A 295 -15.51 20.40 -1.48
C ASN A 295 -15.00 19.74 -0.20
N PHE A 296 -14.14 18.74 -0.30
CA PHE A 296 -13.45 18.16 0.85
C PHE A 296 -12.12 17.51 0.48
N GLU A 297 -11.25 17.37 1.48
CA GLU A 297 -10.15 16.42 1.47
C GLU A 297 -10.60 15.12 2.14
N VAL A 298 -10.38 13.98 1.50
CA VAL A 298 -10.71 12.65 2.06
C VAL A 298 -9.47 11.79 2.12
N LYS A 299 -9.20 11.20 3.29
CA LYS A 299 -8.16 10.18 3.48
C LYS A 299 -8.82 8.81 3.54
N CYS A 300 -8.40 7.89 2.68
CA CYS A 300 -9.02 6.58 2.56
C CYS A 300 -8.02 5.46 2.27
N SER A 301 -8.46 4.21 2.45
CA SER A 301 -7.68 3.02 2.13
C SER A 301 -7.55 2.83 0.61
N SER A 302 -6.59 2.00 0.20
CA SER A 302 -6.42 1.61 -1.20
C SER A 302 -7.66 0.90 -1.73
N GLY A 303 -8.07 1.20 -2.96
CA GLY A 303 -9.24 0.58 -3.60
C GLY A 303 -10.55 1.33 -3.39
N THR A 304 -10.55 2.38 -2.56
CA THR A 304 -11.70 3.29 -2.42
C THR A 304 -11.95 4.07 -3.72
N TYR A 305 -13.19 4.01 -4.21
CA TYR A 305 -13.68 4.79 -5.35
C TYR A 305 -14.35 6.06 -4.84
N ILE A 306 -13.70 7.20 -5.08
CA ILE A 306 -14.25 8.52 -4.69
C ILE A 306 -15.51 8.86 -5.50
N ARG A 307 -15.65 8.31 -6.72
CA ARG A 307 -16.86 8.44 -7.54
C ARG A 307 -18.09 7.81 -6.87
N THR A 308 -17.94 6.58 -6.35
CA THR A 308 -19.00 5.92 -5.58
C THR A 308 -19.29 6.72 -4.31
N LEU A 309 -18.27 7.19 -3.58
CA LEU A 309 -18.47 8.04 -2.40
C LEU A 309 -19.26 9.32 -2.73
N ALA A 310 -19.01 9.96 -3.87
CA ALA A 310 -19.76 11.13 -4.31
C ALA A 310 -21.23 10.79 -4.58
N ASN A 311 -21.50 9.70 -5.30
CA ASN A 311 -22.86 9.21 -5.55
C ASN A 311 -23.60 8.91 -4.23
N ASP A 312 -22.97 8.17 -3.32
CA ASP A 312 -23.57 7.74 -2.05
C ASP A 312 -23.84 8.94 -1.11
N LEU A 313 -22.96 9.94 -1.13
CA LEU A 313 -23.18 11.22 -0.46
C LEU A 313 -24.44 11.91 -1.01
N GLY A 314 -24.59 11.99 -2.33
CA GLY A 314 -25.76 12.58 -2.97
C GLY A 314 -27.06 11.84 -2.63
N GLN A 315 -27.02 10.51 -2.55
CA GLN A 315 -28.17 9.70 -2.11
C GLN A 315 -28.52 9.97 -0.64
N SER A 316 -27.52 10.04 0.23
CA SER A 316 -27.70 10.31 1.66
C SER A 316 -28.27 11.71 1.94
N LEU A 317 -27.94 12.68 1.08
CA LEU A 317 -28.49 14.04 1.13
C LEU A 317 -29.85 14.18 0.43
N GLY A 318 -30.30 13.16 -0.31
CA GLY A 318 -31.53 13.20 -1.10
C GLY A 318 -31.45 14.08 -2.36
N THR A 319 -30.26 14.59 -2.71
CA THR A 319 -30.07 15.50 -3.84
C THR A 319 -29.66 14.79 -5.13
N GLY A 320 -29.12 13.57 -5.01
CA GLY A 320 -28.23 13.02 -6.03
C GLY A 320 -26.92 13.80 -6.13
N ALA A 321 -25.87 13.17 -6.64
CA ALA A 321 -24.60 13.82 -6.87
C ALA A 321 -23.70 13.07 -7.85
N LEU A 322 -22.74 13.79 -8.44
CA LEU A 322 -21.64 13.23 -9.21
C LEU A 322 -20.30 13.86 -8.80
N LEU A 323 -19.20 13.16 -9.08
CA LEU A 323 -17.86 13.70 -8.84
C LEU A 323 -17.46 14.65 -9.97
N GLN A 324 -17.36 15.94 -9.65
CA GLN A 324 -17.02 17.01 -10.59
C GLN A 324 -15.50 17.08 -10.81
N GLU A 325 -14.73 17.12 -9.73
CA GLU A 325 -13.26 17.16 -9.79
C GLU A 325 -12.63 16.19 -8.80
N LEU A 326 -11.47 15.66 -9.18
CA LEU A 326 -10.69 14.78 -8.33
C LEU A 326 -9.21 15.06 -8.50
N LYS A 327 -8.51 15.30 -7.39
CA LYS A 327 -7.05 15.44 -7.36
C LYS A 327 -6.46 14.59 -6.26
N ARG A 328 -5.62 13.61 -6.61
CA ARG A 328 -4.88 12.84 -5.60
C ARG A 328 -3.67 13.63 -5.13
N ILE A 329 -3.65 14.00 -3.85
CA ILE A 329 -2.58 14.85 -3.28
C ILE A 329 -1.53 14.06 -2.50
N GLN A 330 -1.85 12.84 -2.06
CA GLN A 330 -0.93 12.04 -1.24
C GLN A 330 -1.15 10.53 -1.41
N ILE A 331 -0.05 9.75 -1.36
CA ILE A 331 -0.03 8.29 -1.28
C ILE A 331 0.97 7.92 -0.17
N GLY A 332 0.48 7.46 0.99
CA GLY A 332 1.31 7.27 2.19
C GLY A 332 2.13 8.52 2.51
N ASN A 333 3.46 8.43 2.45
CA ASN A 333 4.37 9.57 2.67
C ASN A 333 4.75 10.34 1.39
N PHE A 334 4.34 9.87 0.20
CA PHE A 334 4.57 10.57 -1.06
C PHE A 334 3.52 11.65 -1.26
N LYS A 335 3.95 12.89 -1.50
CA LYS A 335 3.08 14.06 -1.64
C LYS A 335 3.16 14.63 -3.05
N LEU A 336 2.05 15.17 -3.55
CA LEU A 336 1.96 15.79 -4.88
C LEU A 336 3.01 16.88 -5.12
N LYS A 337 3.41 17.61 -4.06
CA LYS A 337 4.47 18.62 -4.13
C LYS A 337 5.86 18.09 -4.53
N GLN A 338 6.07 16.78 -4.39
CA GLN A 338 7.31 16.11 -4.81
C GLN A 338 7.22 15.59 -6.26
N ALA A 339 6.06 15.70 -6.88
CA ALA A 339 5.80 15.17 -8.21
C ALA A 339 6.05 16.21 -9.29
N HIS A 340 6.47 15.72 -10.45
CA HIS A 340 6.76 16.56 -11.60
C HIS A 340 5.65 16.44 -12.65
N LYS A 341 5.32 17.57 -13.28
CA LYS A 341 4.47 17.56 -14.48
C LYS A 341 5.17 16.80 -15.60
N MET A 342 4.39 16.06 -16.41
CA MET A 342 4.95 15.30 -17.52
C MET A 342 5.69 16.16 -18.54
N SER A 343 5.24 17.40 -18.75
CA SER A 343 5.88 18.37 -19.65
C SER A 343 7.30 18.78 -19.23
N LEU A 344 7.66 18.63 -17.95
CA LEU A 344 8.98 19.00 -17.43
C LEU A 344 10.00 17.85 -17.53
N LEU A 345 9.55 16.65 -17.85
CA LEU A 345 10.40 15.47 -17.95
C LEU A 345 10.89 15.28 -19.39
N THR A 346 12.21 15.21 -19.55
CA THR A 346 12.88 15.03 -20.84
C THR A 346 13.88 13.89 -20.76
N LYS A 347 14.36 13.42 -21.93
CA LYS A 347 15.38 12.37 -22.01
C LYS A 347 16.66 12.78 -21.27
N SER A 348 16.99 14.07 -21.26
CA SER A 348 18.21 14.60 -20.64
C SER A 348 18.10 14.85 -19.14
N ASN A 349 16.90 15.01 -18.59
CA ASN A 349 16.73 15.41 -17.18
C ASN A 349 16.05 14.38 -16.27
N TYR A 350 15.32 13.38 -16.79
CA TYR A 350 14.46 12.53 -15.96
C TYR A 350 15.23 11.81 -14.84
N ARG A 351 16.49 11.44 -15.09
CA ARG A 351 17.36 10.76 -14.11
C ARG A 351 17.60 11.59 -12.86
N LYS A 352 17.58 12.92 -12.96
CA LYS A 352 17.73 13.84 -11.81
C LYS A 352 16.56 13.74 -10.82
N TYR A 353 15.40 13.29 -11.30
CA TYR A 353 14.17 13.16 -10.53
C TYR A 353 13.91 11.72 -10.07
N LEU A 354 14.78 10.77 -10.42
CA LEU A 354 14.62 9.38 -9.99
C LEU A 354 14.85 9.26 -8.49
N ILE A 355 13.90 8.60 -7.83
CA ILE A 355 14.04 8.15 -6.45
C ILE A 355 14.51 6.69 -6.51
N SER A 356 15.63 6.39 -5.84
CA SER A 356 16.16 5.02 -5.82
C SER A 356 15.19 4.06 -5.12
N PRO A 357 15.20 2.77 -5.49
CA PRO A 357 14.42 1.74 -4.80
C PRO A 357 14.65 1.70 -3.28
N GLU A 358 15.88 1.88 -2.82
CA GLU A 358 16.26 1.90 -1.40
C GLU A 358 15.57 3.06 -0.67
N LYS A 359 15.58 4.27 -1.26
CA LYS A 359 14.95 5.45 -0.67
C LYS A 359 13.42 5.31 -0.60
N VAL A 360 12.81 4.71 -1.62
CA VAL A 360 11.38 4.36 -1.58
C VAL A 360 11.12 3.33 -0.47
N LEU A 361 11.94 2.29 -0.35
CA LEU A 361 11.78 1.29 0.70
C LEU A 361 11.92 1.90 2.11
N GLN A 362 12.90 2.77 2.33
CA GLN A 362 13.07 3.50 3.59
C GLN A 362 11.83 4.34 3.93
N THR A 363 11.23 4.98 2.92
CA THR A 363 9.99 5.75 3.06
C THR A 363 8.83 4.86 3.49
N LEU A 364 8.71 3.66 2.89
CA LEU A 364 7.70 2.66 3.22
C LEU A 364 7.89 2.08 4.63
N VAL A 365 9.12 1.75 5.01
CA VAL A 365 9.45 1.25 6.36
C VAL A 365 9.15 2.30 7.41
N SER A 366 9.50 3.55 7.17
CA SER A 366 9.20 4.67 8.07
C SER A 366 7.68 4.87 8.23
N PHE A 367 6.93 4.80 7.13
CA PHE A 367 5.47 4.86 7.16
C PHE A 367 4.87 3.72 7.98
N ALA A 368 5.29 2.47 7.73
CA ALA A 368 4.80 1.27 8.43
C ALA A 368 5.22 1.21 9.92
N ARG A 369 6.30 1.89 10.28
CA ARG A 369 6.73 2.01 11.68
C ARG A 369 5.77 2.91 12.46
N LEU A 370 5.51 4.10 11.93
CA LEU A 370 4.72 5.16 12.59
C LEU A 370 3.21 4.93 12.54
N ASN A 371 2.73 4.19 11.55
CA ASN A 371 1.31 3.89 11.40
C ASN A 371 1.09 2.41 11.70
N GLU A 372 0.06 2.08 12.46
CA GLU A 372 -0.49 0.71 12.49
C GLU A 372 -1.10 0.31 11.14
N ILE A 373 -1.25 1.29 10.25
CA ILE A 373 -2.02 1.28 9.01
C ILE A 373 -1.07 1.00 7.85
N VAL A 374 -0.59 -0.23 7.74
CA VAL A 374 -0.47 -0.84 6.41
C VAL A 374 -1.62 -1.83 6.42
N GLY A 375 -2.68 -1.51 5.67
CA GLY A 375 -4.03 -2.06 5.82
C GLY A 375 -4.07 -3.44 6.45
N ARG A 376 -4.62 -3.51 7.68
CA ARG A 376 -4.97 -4.78 8.31
C ARG A 376 -5.85 -5.51 7.29
N GLY A 377 -5.36 -6.68 6.87
CA GLY A 377 -5.73 -7.36 5.63
C GLY A 377 -7.20 -7.69 5.52
#